data_AF-A0A0S9QZH9-F1
#
_entry.id   AF-A0A0S9QZH9-F1
#
_cell.length_a   1.000
_cell.length_b   1.000
_cell.length_c   1.000
_cell.angle_alpha   90.00
_cell.angle_beta   90.00
_cell.angle_gamma   90.00
#
_symmetry.space_group_name_H-M   'P 1'
#
loop_
_entity.id
_entity.type
_entity.pdbx_description
1 polymer ?
#
loop_
_entity_poly.entity_id
_entity_poly.type
_entity_poly.pdbx_seq_one_letter_code
_entity_poly.pdbx_strand_id
1 'polypeptide(L)'
;MGLFNRRKPPISVSYVPKASDPDAPDQTVTLSNGSEVGLRPILRFVPRDQYGRELPNVEVGTVLGIDRGAVVAPPGSAATDVLHFHGQGARNVRGVEVHVEGMEQVDLDGIVAPVEALMVDLEEHATLDPQDFWGIGLVNRNEVPISVGVTLVEYEDRVGDAPRQAVDAVTLDGTVDLASQSHEVVWLPEEVRGRFHGVLAHVVVPWTGPTEPPPLDPA
;
A
#
# COMPACT_ATOMS: atom_id res chain seq x y z
N MET A 1 -23.52 -32.71 11.67
CA MET A 1 -23.07 -32.06 10.42
C MET A 1 -22.00 -31.05 10.79
N GLY A 2 -20.74 -31.37 10.54
CA GLY A 2 -19.62 -30.49 10.89
C GLY A 2 -19.59 -29.28 9.96
N LEU A 3 -19.77 -28.09 10.53
CA LEU A 3 -19.53 -26.83 9.84
C LEU A 3 -18.04 -26.75 9.52
N PHE A 4 -17.72 -26.72 8.23
CA PHE A 4 -16.36 -26.51 7.75
C PHE A 4 -15.85 -25.17 8.28
N ASN A 5 -15.09 -25.22 9.36
CA ASN A 5 -14.27 -24.10 9.79
C ASN A 5 -13.14 -24.00 8.75
N ARG A 6 -13.41 -23.33 7.62
CA ARG A 6 -12.37 -22.95 6.65
C ARG A 6 -11.43 -22.02 7.41
N ARG A 7 -10.41 -22.59 8.06
CA ARG A 7 -9.27 -21.80 8.56
C ARG A 7 -8.82 -20.95 7.38
N LYS A 8 -8.97 -19.63 7.53
CA LYS A 8 -8.49 -18.66 6.55
C LYS A 8 -7.02 -19.03 6.28
N PRO A 9 -6.57 -19.12 5.02
CA PRO A 9 -5.18 -19.46 4.75
C PRO A 9 -4.26 -18.49 5.50
N PRO A 10 -3.15 -18.97 6.07
CA PRO A 10 -2.29 -18.17 6.94
C PRO A 10 -1.67 -16.99 6.19
N ILE A 11 -1.61 -17.04 4.86
CA ILE A 11 -1.21 -15.92 4.02
C ILE A 11 -2.18 -15.86 2.84
N SER A 12 -2.66 -14.67 2.50
CA SER A 12 -3.51 -14.47 1.32
C SER A 12 -3.21 -13.14 0.65
N VAL A 13 -3.34 -13.10 -0.67
CA VAL A 13 -3.22 -11.86 -1.45
C VAL A 13 -4.56 -11.58 -2.12
N SER A 14 -4.98 -10.33 -2.09
CA SER A 14 -6.21 -9.87 -2.74
C SER A 14 -5.99 -8.54 -3.46
N TYR A 15 -6.62 -8.40 -4.62
CA TYR A 15 -6.69 -7.14 -5.35
C TYR A 15 -8.14 -6.63 -5.33
N VAL A 16 -8.30 -5.34 -5.05
CA VAL A 16 -9.57 -4.63 -5.05
C VAL A 16 -9.51 -3.55 -6.13
N PRO A 17 -10.20 -3.71 -7.28
CA PRO A 17 -10.15 -2.73 -8.35
C PRO A 17 -10.79 -1.40 -7.95
N LYS A 18 -11.91 -1.47 -7.22
CA LYS A 18 -12.67 -0.30 -6.77
C LYS A 18 -13.03 -0.47 -5.30
N ALA A 19 -12.74 0.53 -4.48
CA ALA A 19 -13.11 0.53 -3.09
C ALA A 19 -14.64 0.64 -2.93
N SER A 20 -15.16 0.01 -1.88
CA SER A 20 -16.56 0.16 -1.48
C SER A 20 -16.82 1.51 -0.81
N ASP A 21 -15.80 2.05 -0.16
CA ASP A 21 -15.79 3.39 0.40
C ASP A 21 -15.36 4.38 -0.71
N PRO A 22 -16.18 5.40 -1.03
CA PRO A 22 -15.85 6.36 -2.09
C PRO A 22 -14.56 7.15 -1.84
N ASP A 23 -14.16 7.29 -0.57
CA ASP A 23 -13.02 8.10 -0.15
C ASP A 23 -11.74 7.27 -0.02
N ALA A 24 -11.86 5.94 0.00
CA ALA A 24 -10.71 5.04 0.02
C ALA A 24 -10.00 4.95 -1.36
N PRO A 25 -8.71 4.54 -1.36
CA PRO A 25 -7.97 4.21 -2.57
C PRO A 25 -8.65 3.11 -3.41
N ASP A 26 -8.81 3.39 -4.70
CA ASP A 26 -9.10 2.34 -5.68
C ASP A 26 -7.81 1.56 -6.00
N GLN A 27 -7.94 0.43 -6.71
CA GLN A 27 -6.80 -0.35 -7.24
C GLN A 27 -5.79 -0.83 -6.20
N THR A 28 -6.29 -1.22 -5.04
CA THR A 28 -5.47 -1.63 -3.91
C THR A 28 -5.12 -3.12 -3.98
N VAL A 29 -3.87 -3.48 -3.68
CA VAL A 29 -3.44 -4.84 -3.39
C VAL A 29 -3.15 -4.98 -1.90
N THR A 30 -3.59 -6.08 -1.30
CA THR A 30 -3.37 -6.39 0.11
C THR A 30 -2.81 -7.80 0.26
N LEU A 31 -1.68 -7.92 0.96
CA LEU A 31 -1.20 -9.18 1.51
C LEU A 31 -1.61 -9.26 2.96
N SER A 32 -2.46 -10.24 3.30
CA SER A 32 -2.76 -10.58 4.70
C SER A 32 -1.75 -11.60 5.21
N ASN A 33 -1.10 -11.27 6.32
CA ASN A 33 -0.16 -12.12 7.04
C ASN A 33 -0.81 -12.62 8.34
N GLY A 34 -1.42 -13.80 8.28
CA GLY A 34 -1.92 -14.52 9.45
C GLY A 34 -0.89 -15.43 10.13
N SER A 35 0.41 -15.25 9.87
CA SER A 35 1.50 -15.97 10.55
C SER A 35 2.01 -15.20 11.78
N GLU A 36 2.93 -15.81 12.52
CA GLU A 36 3.55 -15.23 13.72
C GLU A 36 4.84 -14.45 13.44
N VAL A 37 5.27 -14.37 12.18
CA VAL A 37 6.50 -13.67 11.75
C VAL A 37 6.17 -12.53 10.80
N GLY A 38 7.00 -11.49 10.75
CA GLY A 38 6.89 -10.44 9.74
C GLY A 38 7.19 -10.98 8.36
N LEU A 39 6.49 -10.48 7.33
CA LEU A 39 6.67 -10.89 5.95
C LEU A 39 6.98 -9.70 5.06
N ARG A 40 7.97 -9.86 4.17
CA ARG A 40 8.29 -8.90 3.13
C ARG A 40 8.10 -9.57 1.76
N PRO A 41 7.00 -9.30 1.06
CA PRO A 41 6.72 -9.90 -0.23
C PRO A 41 7.45 -9.20 -1.38
N ILE A 42 7.69 -9.96 -2.44
CA ILE A 42 8.02 -9.47 -3.78
C ILE A 42 6.92 -10.02 -4.68
N LEU A 43 6.04 -9.14 -5.16
CA LEU A 43 4.87 -9.49 -5.95
C LEU A 43 5.08 -9.18 -7.43
N ARG A 44 4.53 -10.02 -8.31
CA ARG A 44 4.39 -9.74 -9.74
C ARG A 44 2.93 -9.69 -10.12
N PHE A 45 2.59 -8.77 -11.01
CA PHE A 45 1.21 -8.48 -11.40
C PHE A 45 0.98 -8.75 -12.88
N VAL A 46 -0.15 -9.39 -13.20
CA VAL A 46 -0.63 -9.57 -14.57
C VAL A 46 -2.01 -8.91 -14.71
N PRO A 47 -2.11 -7.80 -15.46
CA PRO A 47 -3.37 -7.08 -15.62
C PRO A 47 -4.35 -7.86 -16.49
N ARG A 48 -5.60 -7.94 -16.06
CA ARG A 48 -6.70 -8.66 -16.73
C ARG A 48 -7.86 -7.73 -17.07
N ASP A 49 -8.49 -7.96 -18.22
CA ASP A 49 -9.72 -7.28 -18.63
C ASP A 49 -10.98 -7.87 -17.95
N GLN A 50 -12.16 -7.33 -18.28
CA GLN A 50 -13.44 -7.79 -17.74
C GLN A 50 -13.79 -9.26 -18.07
N TYR A 51 -13.12 -9.86 -19.05
CA TYR A 51 -13.30 -11.25 -19.47
C TYR A 51 -12.19 -12.15 -18.91
N GLY A 52 -11.31 -11.63 -18.06
CA GLY A 52 -10.17 -12.37 -17.50
C GLY A 52 -9.01 -12.57 -18.48
N ARG A 53 -8.97 -11.83 -19.60
CA ARG A 53 -7.88 -11.94 -20.58
C ARG A 53 -6.74 -11.01 -20.19
N GLU A 54 -5.51 -11.43 -20.47
CA GLU A 54 -4.35 -10.55 -20.30
C GLU A 54 -4.43 -9.28 -21.13
N LEU A 55 -3.91 -8.20 -20.56
CA LEU A 55 -3.65 -6.96 -21.26
C LEU A 55 -2.12 -6.82 -21.47
N PRO A 56 -1.55 -7.39 -22.54
CA PRO A 56 -0.09 -7.53 -22.70
C PRO A 56 0.65 -6.20 -22.93
N ASN A 57 -0.08 -5.14 -23.29
CA ASN A 57 0.47 -3.79 -23.47
C ASN A 57 0.21 -2.88 -22.27
N VAL A 58 -0.17 -3.47 -21.13
CA VAL A 58 -0.40 -2.74 -19.88
C VAL A 58 0.68 -3.12 -18.88
N GLU A 59 1.38 -2.09 -18.41
CA GLU A 59 2.36 -2.21 -17.33
C GLU A 59 1.67 -1.88 -16.00
N VAL A 60 2.08 -2.57 -14.94
CA VAL A 60 1.58 -2.36 -13.58
C VAL A 60 2.73 -1.79 -12.75
N GLY A 61 2.51 -0.64 -12.14
CA GLY A 61 3.39 -0.09 -11.12
C GLY A 61 2.72 -0.09 -9.74
N THR A 62 3.54 0.16 -8.72
CA THR A 62 3.15 0.20 -7.31
C THR A 62 3.56 1.54 -6.70
N VAL A 63 2.74 2.06 -5.80
CA VAL A 63 3.03 3.34 -5.13
C VAL A 63 4.11 3.16 -4.06
N LEU A 64 3.94 2.19 -3.16
CA LEU A 64 4.88 1.96 -2.05
C LEU A 64 6.03 1.02 -2.43
N GLY A 65 5.86 0.14 -3.42
CA GLY A 65 6.90 -0.79 -3.84
C GLY A 65 6.76 -2.20 -3.29
N ILE A 66 5.54 -2.70 -3.09
CA ILE A 66 5.31 -4.09 -2.65
C ILE A 66 5.81 -5.14 -3.67
N ASP A 67 5.99 -4.75 -4.92
CA ASP A 67 6.60 -5.56 -5.99
C ASP A 67 8.12 -5.70 -5.86
N ARG A 68 8.77 -4.85 -5.07
CA ARG A 68 10.23 -4.80 -4.87
C ARG A 68 10.65 -4.99 -3.42
N GLY A 69 9.76 -5.46 -2.55
CA GLY A 69 10.07 -5.72 -1.14
C GLY A 69 10.16 -4.47 -0.26
N ALA A 70 9.65 -3.32 -0.70
CA ALA A 70 9.70 -2.09 0.10
C ALA A 70 8.68 -2.08 1.26
N VAL A 71 7.64 -2.91 1.19
CA VAL A 71 6.56 -2.96 2.20
C VAL A 71 6.66 -4.26 3.01
N VAL A 72 6.43 -4.17 4.31
CA VAL A 72 6.36 -5.32 5.23
C VAL A 72 4.96 -5.50 5.79
N ALA A 73 4.53 -6.75 5.98
CA ALA A 73 3.30 -7.13 6.64
C ALA A 73 3.63 -7.67 8.05
N PRO A 74 3.26 -6.96 9.14
CA PRO A 74 3.46 -7.45 10.49
C PRO A 74 2.75 -8.78 10.77
N PRO A 75 3.22 -9.56 11.78
CA PRO A 75 2.53 -10.76 12.26
C PRO A 75 1.05 -10.49 12.54
N GLY A 76 0.18 -11.38 12.07
CA GLY A 76 -1.28 -11.25 12.24
C GLY A 76 -1.94 -10.05 11.54
N SER A 77 -1.20 -9.29 10.71
CA SER A 77 -1.63 -8.03 10.11
C SER A 77 -1.69 -8.12 8.57
N ALA A 78 -1.64 -6.98 7.88
CA ALA A 78 -1.59 -6.90 6.44
C ALA A 78 -0.62 -5.80 5.95
N ALA A 79 -0.06 -6.01 4.76
CA ALA A 79 0.58 -4.99 3.95
C ALA A 79 -0.35 -4.60 2.81
N THR A 80 -0.45 -3.30 2.54
CA THR A 80 -1.33 -2.75 1.50
C THR A 80 -0.51 -1.82 0.62
N ASP A 81 -0.75 -1.87 -0.69
CA ASP A 81 -0.17 -0.96 -1.68
C ASP A 81 -1.22 -0.60 -2.74
N VAL A 82 -1.01 0.52 -3.42
CA VAL A 82 -1.86 1.00 -4.51
C VAL A 82 -1.17 0.69 -5.83
N LEU A 83 -1.92 0.07 -6.74
CA LEU A 83 -1.46 -0.20 -8.10
C LEU A 83 -1.84 0.95 -9.02
N HIS A 84 -0.98 1.22 -10.00
CA HIS A 84 -1.28 2.12 -11.11
C HIS A 84 -0.93 1.45 -12.42
N PHE A 85 -1.67 1.79 -13.48
CA PHE A 85 -1.59 1.08 -14.76
C PHE A 85 -1.24 2.03 -15.90
N HIS A 86 -0.26 1.62 -16.71
CA HIS A 86 0.22 2.40 -17.86
C HIS A 86 0.12 1.60 -19.16
N GLY A 87 0.18 2.31 -20.29
CA GLY A 87 0.16 1.69 -21.62
C GLY A 87 -1.23 1.52 -22.23
N GLN A 88 -1.25 0.90 -23.41
CA GLN A 88 -2.46 0.79 -24.22
C GLN A 88 -3.44 -0.19 -23.58
N GLY A 89 -4.59 0.33 -23.12
CA GLY A 89 -5.64 -0.48 -22.49
C GLY A 89 -5.61 -0.45 -20.97
N ALA A 90 -4.80 0.39 -20.32
CA ALA A 90 -4.76 0.53 -18.87
C ALA A 90 -6.16 0.80 -18.26
N ARG A 91 -7.00 1.56 -18.97
CA ARG A 91 -8.41 1.83 -18.57
C ARG A 91 -9.33 0.61 -18.62
N ASN A 92 -8.92 -0.46 -19.27
CA ASN A 92 -9.69 -1.70 -19.41
C ASN A 92 -9.37 -2.72 -18.31
N VAL A 93 -8.40 -2.45 -17.43
CA VAL A 93 -8.07 -3.32 -16.32
C VAL A 93 -9.28 -3.44 -15.39
N ARG A 94 -9.69 -4.68 -15.11
CA ARG A 94 -10.78 -5.02 -14.17
C ARG A 94 -10.37 -6.05 -13.13
N GLY A 95 -9.27 -6.74 -13.36
CA GLY A 95 -8.67 -7.63 -12.40
C GLY A 95 -7.15 -7.63 -12.53
N VAL A 96 -6.49 -8.13 -11.51
CA VAL A 96 -5.06 -8.39 -11.51
C VAL A 96 -4.86 -9.79 -10.98
N GLU A 97 -4.15 -10.61 -11.75
CA GLU A 97 -3.61 -11.85 -11.22
C GLU A 97 -2.29 -11.52 -10.52
N VAL A 98 -2.17 -11.95 -9.27
CA VAL A 98 -1.03 -11.64 -8.41
C VAL A 98 -0.22 -12.91 -8.17
N HIS A 99 1.07 -12.84 -8.46
CA HIS A 99 2.03 -13.90 -8.20
C HIS A 99 2.99 -13.47 -7.09
N VAL A 100 3.28 -14.39 -6.19
CA VAL A 100 4.34 -14.21 -5.18
C VAL A 100 5.62 -14.74 -5.79
N GLU A 101 6.53 -13.84 -6.16
CA GLU A 101 7.86 -14.21 -6.69
C GLU A 101 8.85 -14.45 -5.55
N GLY A 102 8.71 -13.70 -4.44
CA GLY A 102 9.53 -13.83 -3.25
C GLY A 102 8.76 -13.55 -1.98
N MET A 103 9.19 -14.16 -0.88
CA MET A 103 8.67 -13.92 0.45
C MET A 103 9.80 -14.07 1.46
N GLU A 104 10.26 -12.96 2.02
CA GLU A 104 11.25 -12.96 3.09
C GLU A 104 10.55 -12.91 4.45
N GLN A 105 11.04 -13.68 5.42
CA GLN A 105 10.66 -13.51 6.82
C GLN A 105 11.54 -12.44 7.44
N VAL A 106 10.91 -11.46 8.08
CA VAL A 106 11.61 -10.32 8.66
C VAL A 106 11.28 -10.28 10.15
N ASP A 107 12.31 -10.16 10.98
CA ASP A 107 12.12 -9.85 12.39
C ASP A 107 11.74 -8.37 12.50
N LEU A 108 10.59 -8.12 13.12
CA LEU A 108 10.06 -6.77 13.27
C LEU A 108 10.15 -6.28 14.73
N ASP A 109 10.94 -6.94 15.58
CA ASP A 109 11.31 -6.46 16.92
C ASP A 109 10.11 -6.00 17.78
N GLY A 110 8.98 -6.73 17.72
CA GLY A 110 7.78 -6.43 18.49
C GLY A 110 6.73 -5.55 17.79
N ILE A 111 6.95 -5.18 16.52
CA ILE A 111 5.92 -4.53 15.69
C ILE A 111 4.90 -5.59 15.25
N VAL A 112 3.65 -5.39 15.67
CA VAL A 112 2.52 -6.31 15.44
C VAL A 112 1.32 -5.63 14.77
N ALA A 113 1.32 -4.30 14.72
CA ALA A 113 0.29 -3.48 14.12
C ALA A 113 0.87 -2.67 12.94
N PRO A 114 0.09 -2.45 11.87
CA PRO A 114 0.50 -1.54 10.83
C PRO A 114 0.50 -0.11 11.37
N VAL A 115 1.26 0.77 10.72
CA VAL A 115 1.13 2.22 10.95
C VAL A 115 -0.15 2.73 10.30
N GLU A 116 -0.84 3.64 10.97
CA GLU A 116 -1.98 4.35 10.40
C GLU A 116 -1.57 5.76 10.00
N ALA A 117 -2.01 6.18 8.82
CA ALA A 117 -1.80 7.52 8.31
C ALA A 117 -3.11 8.11 7.79
N LEU A 118 -3.31 9.40 8.04
CA LEU A 118 -4.50 10.14 7.62
C LEU A 118 -4.15 11.58 7.27
N MET A 119 -4.95 12.18 6.40
CA MET A 119 -4.87 13.61 6.09
C MET A 119 -5.47 14.39 7.26
N VAL A 120 -4.77 15.42 7.75
CA VAL A 120 -5.27 16.35 8.78
C VAL A 120 -5.35 17.78 8.28
N ASP A 121 -6.31 18.53 8.82
CA ASP A 121 -6.45 19.97 8.64
C ASP A 121 -5.58 20.78 9.61
N LEU A 122 -5.67 22.12 9.54
CA LEU A 122 -4.94 23.04 10.44
C LEU A 122 -5.34 22.91 11.91
N GLU A 123 -6.52 22.36 12.20
CA GLU A 123 -7.02 22.13 13.55
C GLU A 123 -6.67 20.72 14.05
N GLU A 124 -5.85 19.97 13.28
CA GLU A 124 -5.44 18.59 13.54
C GLU A 124 -6.60 17.58 13.48
N HIS A 125 -7.70 17.93 12.82
CA HIS A 125 -8.80 17.00 12.57
C HIS A 125 -8.56 16.20 11.28
N ALA A 126 -9.00 14.95 11.29
CA ALA A 126 -9.00 14.11 10.09
C ALA A 126 -9.89 14.75 9.00
N THR A 127 -9.35 14.88 7.79
CA THR A 127 -10.08 15.40 6.63
C THR A 127 -9.98 14.45 5.44
N LEU A 128 -10.96 14.54 4.55
CA LEU A 128 -10.97 13.85 3.26
C LEU A 128 -10.96 14.88 2.10
N ASP A 129 -11.01 16.18 2.41
CA ASP A 129 -10.95 17.25 1.43
C ASP A 129 -9.47 17.63 1.16
N PRO A 130 -8.96 17.43 -0.07
CA PRO A 130 -7.62 17.88 -0.45
C PRO A 130 -7.36 19.36 -0.20
N GLN A 131 -8.39 20.22 -0.26
CA GLN A 131 -8.26 21.65 0.00
C GLN A 131 -8.01 21.96 1.47
N ASP A 132 -8.39 21.06 2.37
CA ASP A 132 -8.15 21.18 3.81
C ASP A 132 -7.00 20.27 4.27
N PHE A 133 -6.27 19.64 3.35
CA PHE A 133 -5.12 18.80 3.69
C PHE A 133 -3.87 19.64 3.97
N TRP A 134 -3.54 19.78 5.26
CA TRP A 134 -2.41 20.59 5.74
C TRP A 134 -1.29 19.79 6.37
N GLY A 135 -1.59 18.61 6.91
CA GLY A 135 -0.59 17.76 7.52
C GLY A 135 -0.98 16.30 7.48
N ILE A 136 -0.05 15.44 7.86
CA ILE A 136 -0.22 14.00 7.90
C ILE A 136 -0.25 13.56 9.35
N GLY A 137 -1.40 13.07 9.82
CA GLY A 137 -1.50 12.42 11.11
C GLY A 137 -0.98 10.99 11.01
N LEU A 138 0.01 10.64 11.83
CA LEU A 138 0.56 9.29 11.94
C LEU A 138 0.27 8.73 13.33
N VAL A 139 -0.10 7.45 13.41
CA VAL A 139 -0.38 6.77 14.69
C VAL A 139 0.41 5.48 14.78
N ASN A 140 1.22 5.37 15.85
CA ASN A 140 1.89 4.13 16.23
C ASN A 140 1.15 3.48 17.41
N ARG A 141 0.45 2.37 17.12
CA ARG A 141 -0.21 1.54 18.15
C ARG A 141 0.65 0.40 18.67
N ASN A 142 1.91 0.31 18.26
CA ASN A 142 2.83 -0.71 18.76
C ASN A 142 3.40 -0.30 20.12
N GLU A 143 3.76 -1.28 20.95
CA GLU A 143 4.44 -1.07 22.24
C GLU A 143 5.95 -0.75 22.07
N VAL A 144 6.41 -0.67 20.83
CA VAL A 144 7.79 -0.34 20.44
C VAL A 144 7.80 0.89 19.52
N PRO A 145 8.88 1.67 19.50
CA PRO A 145 9.04 2.75 18.52
C PRO A 145 9.16 2.19 17.10
N ILE A 146 8.75 2.98 16.11
CA ILE A 146 8.82 2.60 14.68
C ILE A 146 9.33 3.76 13.83
N SER A 147 9.99 3.43 12.71
CA SER A 147 10.31 4.40 11.66
C SER A 147 9.34 4.21 10.50
N VAL A 148 8.82 5.31 9.97
CA VAL A 148 7.73 5.31 8.98
C VAL A 148 8.13 6.05 7.73
N GLY A 149 7.91 5.42 6.57
CA GLY A 149 7.99 6.06 5.26
C GLY A 149 6.61 6.51 4.83
N VAL A 150 6.50 7.74 4.33
CA VAL A 150 5.22 8.37 3.99
C VAL A 150 5.19 8.74 2.52
N THR A 151 4.10 8.41 1.83
CA THR A 151 3.89 8.72 0.42
C THR A 151 2.55 9.40 0.22
N LEU A 152 2.57 10.58 -0.39
CA LEU A 152 1.41 11.33 -0.84
C LEU A 152 0.97 10.81 -2.21
N VAL A 153 -0.34 10.67 -2.43
CA VAL A 153 -0.87 10.11 -3.67
C VAL A 153 -1.87 11.09 -4.30
N GLU A 154 -1.65 11.39 -5.58
CA GLU A 154 -2.58 12.10 -6.42
C GLU A 154 -3.41 11.08 -7.20
N TYR A 155 -4.73 11.16 -7.09
CA TYR A 155 -5.65 10.36 -7.88
C TYR A 155 -6.28 11.24 -8.94
N GLU A 156 -6.69 10.61 -10.03
CA GLU A 156 -7.54 11.29 -11.00
C GLU A 156 -8.93 11.63 -10.45
N ASP A 157 -9.57 12.58 -11.11
CA ASP A 157 -10.99 12.87 -10.90
C ASP A 157 -11.85 11.64 -11.18
N ARG A 158 -12.87 11.45 -10.35
CA ARG A 158 -13.80 10.34 -10.51
C ARG A 158 -14.69 10.57 -11.75
N VAL A 159 -14.53 9.73 -12.77
CA VAL A 159 -15.38 9.73 -13.96
C VAL A 159 -16.39 8.58 -13.90
N GLY A 160 -17.61 8.90 -13.48
CA GLY A 160 -18.69 7.92 -13.36
C GLY A 160 -18.33 6.80 -12.36
N ASP A 161 -18.55 5.55 -12.77
CA ASP A 161 -18.29 4.37 -11.93
C ASP A 161 -16.87 3.80 -12.09
N ALA A 162 -16.03 4.38 -12.95
CA ALA A 162 -14.68 3.88 -13.19
C ALA A 162 -13.80 3.94 -11.92
N PRO A 163 -12.94 2.94 -11.69
CA PRO A 163 -11.91 3.03 -10.66
C PRO A 163 -10.96 4.19 -10.93
N ARG A 164 -10.61 4.94 -9.89
CA ARG A 164 -9.57 5.97 -9.96
C ARG A 164 -8.19 5.33 -10.05
N GLN A 165 -7.34 5.88 -10.92
CA GLN A 165 -5.91 5.59 -10.98
C GLN A 165 -5.15 6.58 -10.09
N ALA A 166 -4.11 6.10 -9.42
CA ALA A 166 -3.05 6.98 -8.95
C ALA A 166 -2.30 7.53 -10.17
N VAL A 167 -2.22 8.85 -10.31
CA VAL A 167 -1.59 9.54 -11.43
C VAL A 167 -0.22 10.12 -11.09
N ASP A 168 0.00 10.39 -9.80
CA ASP A 168 1.29 10.82 -9.27
C ASP A 168 1.42 10.37 -7.82
N ALA A 169 2.65 10.21 -7.35
CA ALA A 169 2.95 9.90 -5.97
C ALA A 169 4.29 10.50 -5.56
N VAL A 170 4.33 11.09 -4.37
CA VAL A 170 5.53 11.71 -3.82
C VAL A 170 5.83 11.14 -2.45
N THR A 171 6.93 10.41 -2.34
CA THR A 171 7.45 9.94 -1.06
C THR A 171 8.21 11.08 -0.39
N LEU A 172 7.90 11.34 0.88
CA LEU A 172 8.64 12.33 1.67
C LEU A 172 10.09 11.86 1.85
N ASP A 173 11.03 12.81 1.82
CA ASP A 173 12.44 12.48 2.05
C ASP A 173 12.67 12.10 3.53
N GLY A 174 13.41 11.02 3.75
CA GLY A 174 13.66 10.46 5.08
C GLY A 174 12.51 9.64 5.67
N THR A 175 12.59 9.41 6.98
CA THR A 175 11.60 8.65 7.76
C THR A 175 11.13 9.47 8.96
N VAL A 176 9.92 9.18 9.41
CA VAL A 176 9.35 9.76 10.64
C VAL A 176 9.46 8.73 11.76
N ASP A 177 10.13 9.09 12.85
CA ASP A 177 10.34 8.21 13.99
C ASP A 177 9.24 8.44 15.03
N LEU A 178 8.38 7.44 15.21
CA LEU A 178 7.28 7.49 16.17
C LEU A 178 7.66 6.72 17.43
N ALA A 179 7.46 7.34 18.60
CA ALA A 179 7.56 6.65 19.87
C ALA A 179 6.50 5.54 20.00
N SER A 180 6.71 4.61 20.93
CA SER A 180 5.70 3.60 21.27
C SER A 180 4.40 4.27 21.75
N GLN A 181 3.23 3.76 21.31
CA GLN A 181 1.91 4.28 21.70
C GLN A 181 1.73 5.80 21.49
N SER A 182 2.29 6.35 20.40
CA SER A 182 2.25 7.79 20.12
C SER A 182 1.53 8.12 18.82
N HIS A 183 1.28 9.41 18.64
CA HIS A 183 0.89 10.00 17.37
C HIS A 183 1.76 11.23 17.09
N GLU A 184 1.89 11.59 15.82
CA GLU A 184 2.61 12.78 15.38
C GLU A 184 1.94 13.37 14.14
N VAL A 185 2.05 14.68 13.97
CA VAL A 185 1.59 15.38 12.76
C VAL A 185 2.80 15.90 11.99
N VAL A 186 2.90 15.49 10.74
CA VAL A 186 3.89 16.02 9.79
C VAL A 186 3.23 17.09 8.95
N TRP A 187 3.58 18.35 9.19
CA TRP A 187 3.04 19.49 8.44
C TRP A 187 3.63 19.55 7.04
N LEU A 188 2.75 19.73 6.05
CA LEU A 188 3.12 19.86 4.66
C LEU A 188 3.30 21.32 4.27
N PRO A 189 4.15 21.61 3.27
CA PRO A 189 4.33 22.96 2.78
C PRO A 189 3.09 23.41 1.97
N GLU A 190 2.79 24.71 1.95
CA GLU A 190 1.52 25.22 1.38
C GLU A 190 1.40 24.91 -0.13
N GLU A 191 2.52 24.74 -0.84
CA GLU A 191 2.54 24.50 -2.28
C GLU A 191 1.96 23.15 -2.71
N VAL A 192 1.80 22.19 -1.77
CA VAL A 192 1.21 20.88 -2.07
C VAL A 192 -0.29 20.82 -1.76
N ARG A 193 -0.86 21.91 -1.24
CA ARG A 193 -2.28 22.00 -0.87
C ARG A 193 -3.19 21.76 -2.06
N GLY A 194 -4.27 20.99 -1.86
CA GLY A 194 -5.27 20.72 -2.89
C GLY A 194 -4.82 19.76 -4.00
N ARG A 195 -3.55 19.33 -4.01
CA ARG A 195 -3.00 18.43 -5.03
C ARG A 195 -3.20 16.96 -4.70
N PHE A 196 -2.85 16.57 -3.47
CA PHE A 196 -2.86 15.17 -3.07
C PHE A 196 -4.21 14.78 -2.44
N HIS A 197 -4.68 13.58 -2.77
CA HIS A 197 -6.01 13.10 -2.36
C HIS A 197 -5.93 11.90 -1.42
N GLY A 198 -4.71 11.47 -1.05
CA GLY A 198 -4.52 10.37 -0.13
C GLY A 198 -3.10 10.33 0.42
N VAL A 199 -2.96 9.62 1.53
CA VAL A 199 -1.68 9.33 2.18
C VAL A 199 -1.57 7.84 2.38
N LEU A 200 -0.40 7.31 2.03
CA LEU A 200 0.01 5.95 2.37
C LEU A 200 1.22 6.01 3.29
N ALA A 201 1.28 5.08 4.23
CA ALA A 201 2.42 4.93 5.13
C ALA A 201 2.77 3.45 5.29
N HIS A 202 4.05 3.17 5.47
CA HIS A 202 4.54 1.85 5.78
C HIS A 202 5.65 1.92 6.82
N VAL A 203 5.77 0.87 7.62
CA VAL A 203 6.91 0.69 8.52
C VAL A 203 8.15 0.46 7.65
N VAL A 204 9.17 1.27 7.87
CA VAL A 204 10.47 1.10 7.21
C VAL A 204 11.30 0.15 8.04
N VAL A 205 11.60 -0.99 7.44
CA VAL A 205 12.53 -1.97 8.01
C VAL A 205 13.74 -2.00 7.11
N PRO A 206 14.96 -1.78 7.64
CA PRO A 206 16.18 -1.82 6.85
C PRO A 206 16.24 -3.10 5.99
N TRP A 207 16.47 -2.93 4.68
CA TRP A 207 16.72 -4.04 3.76
C TRP A 207 18.21 -4.36 3.80
N THR A 208 18.57 -5.58 4.21
CA THR A 208 19.94 -6.10 4.18
C THR A 208 20.21 -7.03 3.00
N GLY A 209 19.23 -7.22 2.11
CA GLY A 209 19.36 -8.09 0.94
C GLY A 209 20.06 -7.41 -0.25
N PRO A 210 20.27 -8.15 -1.35
CA PRO A 210 20.91 -7.61 -2.55
C PRO A 210 20.07 -6.48 -3.17
N THR A 211 20.73 -5.49 -3.76
CA THR A 211 20.14 -4.30 -4.39
C THR A 211 19.42 -4.61 -5.71
N GLU A 212 19.45 -5.86 -6.18
CA GLU A 212 18.94 -6.29 -7.48
C GLU A 212 18.34 -7.70 -7.34
N PRO A 213 17.14 -7.97 -7.90
CA PRO A 213 16.61 -9.33 -7.94
C PRO A 213 17.60 -10.22 -8.71
N PRO A 214 17.81 -11.50 -8.31
CA PRO A 214 18.64 -12.41 -9.09
C PRO A 214 18.09 -12.47 -10.52
N PRO A 215 18.96 -12.47 -11.55
CA PRO A 215 18.49 -12.61 -12.93
C PRO A 215 17.65 -13.89 -13.01
N LEU A 216 16.45 -13.76 -13.60
CA LEU A 216 15.57 -14.89 -13.84
C LEU A 216 16.36 -15.94 -14.63
N ASP A 217 16.60 -17.10 -14.01
CA ASP A 217 17.20 -18.24 -14.69
C ASP A 217 16.32 -18.58 -15.90
N PRO A 218 16.87 -18.57 -17.13
CA PRO A 218 16.11 -19.00 -18.30
C PRO A 218 15.94 -20.51 -18.22
N ALA A 219 14.73 -20.95 -17.89
CA ALA A 219 14.29 -22.34 -18.11
C ALA A 219 14.09 -22.61 -19.60
#